data_AF-T0ZTV1-F1
#
_entry.id   AF-T0ZTV1-F1
#
_cell.length_a   1.000
_cell.length_b   1.000
_cell.length_c   1.000
_cell.angle_alpha   90.00
_cell.angle_beta   90.00
_cell.angle_gamma   90.00
#
_symmetry.space_group_name_H-M   'P 1'
#
loop_
_entity.id
_entity.type
_entity.pdbx_description
1 polymer ?
#
loop_
_entity_poly.entity_id
_entity_poly.type
_entity_poly.pdbx_seq_one_letter_code
_entity_poly.pdbx_strand_id
1 'polypeptide(L)'
;PSIRQQMLELPAAMGTSVLRVVAAFLISLSIALPLSIYFARVSSRASRYGLPVVEVIASFPATALFPVIIFELLPYLTGEGAAILMLMTGMMWYLLFNLLSGVRSLPPDLSEAARSFGANRGLYLRRVLLPAIFPAFVTGAITAFGGGWNTLIVAEYLSVGSRTFQLFGVGQMIDLGAQERGGCPCSPPPSSPW
;
A
#
# COMPACT_ATOMS: atom_id res chain seq x y z
N PRO A 1 22.55 14.73 17.68
CA PRO A 1 22.34 13.60 18.62
C PRO A 1 23.60 12.71 18.59
N SER A 2 23.99 12.09 19.70
CA SER A 2 25.15 11.17 19.67
C SER A 2 24.81 9.91 18.86
N ILE A 3 25.76 9.37 18.07
CA ILE A 3 25.57 8.12 17.28
C ILE A 3 24.99 7.00 18.14
N ARG A 4 25.36 6.95 19.42
CA ARG A 4 24.84 5.99 20.41
C ARG A 4 23.33 6.12 20.64
N GLN A 5 22.80 7.34 20.68
CA GLN A 5 21.36 7.58 20.82
C GLN A 5 20.61 7.16 19.55
N GLN A 6 21.15 7.47 18.37
CA GLN A 6 20.55 7.02 17.10
C GLN A 6 20.47 5.49 17.03
N MET A 7 21.55 4.79 17.44
CA MET A 7 21.56 3.32 17.50
C MET A 7 20.51 2.74 18.44
N LEU A 8 20.17 3.43 19.52
CA LEU A 8 19.14 2.99 20.48
C LEU A 8 17.72 3.23 19.97
N GLU A 9 17.51 4.23 19.11
CA GLU A 9 16.21 4.57 18.52
C GLU A 9 15.89 3.75 17.26
N LEU A 10 16.91 3.17 16.60
CA LEU A 10 16.77 2.33 15.40
C LEU A 10 15.69 1.24 15.52
N PRO A 11 15.64 0.42 16.59
CA PRO A 11 14.63 -0.64 16.69
C PRO A 11 13.21 -0.10 16.80
N ALA A 12 13.04 1.03 17.50
CA ALA A 12 11.74 1.66 17.66
C ALA A 12 11.24 2.23 16.32
N ALA A 13 12.13 2.89 15.58
CA ALA A 13 11.80 3.42 14.26
C ALA A 13 11.56 2.32 13.22
N MET A 14 12.30 1.21 13.25
CA MET A 14 11.96 0.04 12.44
C MET A 14 10.59 -0.52 12.80
N GLY A 15 10.25 -0.58 14.09
CA GLY A 15 8.94 -1.02 14.57
C GLY A 15 7.80 -0.16 14.04
N THR A 16 7.94 1.17 14.08
CA THR A 16 6.91 2.09 13.55
C THR A 16 6.77 1.97 12.04
N SER A 17 7.89 1.92 11.30
CA SER A 17 7.90 1.69 9.85
C SER A 17 7.19 0.39 9.46
N VAL A 18 7.51 -0.73 10.12
CA VAL A 18 6.84 -2.02 9.87
C VAL A 18 5.34 -1.93 10.19
N LEU A 19 4.97 -1.30 11.31
CA LEU A 19 3.57 -1.15 11.69
C LEU A 19 2.77 -0.38 10.64
N ARG A 20 3.33 0.70 10.08
CA ARG A 20 2.71 1.46 8.98
C ARG A 20 2.49 0.61 7.75
N VAL A 21 3.52 -0.13 7.32
CA VAL A 21 3.43 -1.01 6.15
C VAL A 21 2.37 -2.08 6.36
N VAL A 22 2.35 -2.74 7.52
CA VAL A 22 1.35 -3.76 7.85
C VAL A 22 -0.06 -3.16 7.92
N ALA A 23 -0.24 -2.00 8.55
CA ALA A 23 -1.53 -1.32 8.63
C ALA A 23 -2.06 -0.97 7.23
N ALA A 24 -1.23 -0.31 6.41
CA ALA A 24 -1.60 0.04 5.04
C ALA A 24 -1.88 -1.22 4.19
N PHE A 25 -1.08 -2.28 4.34
CA PHE A 25 -1.31 -3.57 3.67
C PHE A 25 -2.68 -4.15 4.02
N LEU A 26 -3.05 -4.20 5.30
CA LEU A 26 -4.33 -4.75 5.75
C LEU A 26 -5.51 -3.92 5.21
N ILE A 27 -5.39 -2.60 5.21
CA ILE A 27 -6.43 -1.72 4.66
C ILE A 27 -6.54 -1.94 3.13
N SER A 28 -5.41 -1.93 2.42
CA SER A 28 -5.37 -2.22 0.98
C SER A 28 -5.95 -3.59 0.65
N LEU A 29 -5.65 -4.63 1.43
CA LEU A 29 -6.20 -5.97 1.24
C LEU A 29 -7.71 -6.01 1.46
N SER A 30 -8.20 -5.32 2.50
CA SER A 30 -9.63 -5.26 2.79
C SER A 30 -10.45 -4.58 1.70
N ILE A 31 -9.83 -3.72 0.88
CA ILE A 31 -10.44 -3.08 -0.29
C ILE A 31 -10.22 -3.92 -1.56
N ALA A 32 -8.98 -4.35 -1.82
CA ALA A 32 -8.60 -5.04 -3.04
C ALA A 32 -9.23 -6.44 -3.16
N LEU A 33 -9.38 -7.17 -2.05
CA LEU A 33 -9.99 -8.50 -2.05
C LEU A 33 -11.46 -8.48 -2.48
N PRO A 34 -12.37 -7.69 -1.85
CA PRO A 34 -13.75 -7.64 -2.33
C PRO A 34 -13.86 -7.05 -3.74
N LEU A 35 -13.03 -6.05 -4.08
CA LEU A 35 -13.05 -5.40 -5.39
C LEU A 35 -12.63 -6.35 -6.52
N SER A 36 -11.58 -7.17 -6.30
CA SER A 36 -11.15 -8.20 -7.25
C SER A 36 -12.24 -9.25 -7.47
N ILE A 37 -12.86 -9.76 -6.39
CA ILE A 37 -13.96 -10.73 -6.48
C ILE A 37 -15.16 -10.13 -7.20
N TYR A 38 -15.46 -8.85 -6.97
CA TYR A 38 -16.53 -8.12 -7.66
C TYR A 38 -16.24 -8.03 -9.17
N PHE A 39 -15.09 -7.51 -9.58
CA PHE A 39 -14.73 -7.38 -11.00
C PHE A 39 -14.53 -8.72 -11.71
N ALA A 40 -14.23 -9.79 -10.99
CA ALA A 40 -14.18 -11.13 -11.55
C ALA A 40 -15.58 -11.72 -11.83
N ARG A 41 -16.59 -11.34 -11.05
CA ARG A 41 -17.94 -11.95 -11.11
C ARG A 41 -18.97 -11.15 -11.90
N VAL A 42 -18.83 -9.83 -12.01
CA VAL A 42 -19.83 -9.02 -12.72
C VAL A 42 -19.74 -9.26 -14.23
N SER A 43 -20.91 -9.33 -14.88
CA SER A 43 -21.07 -9.58 -16.32
C SER A 43 -20.28 -8.58 -17.18
N SER A 44 -20.05 -8.96 -18.44
CA SER A 44 -19.04 -8.35 -19.31
C SER A 44 -19.11 -6.83 -19.42
N ARG A 45 -20.26 -6.17 -19.23
CA ARG A 45 -20.35 -4.69 -19.32
C ARG A 45 -19.62 -3.95 -18.19
N ALA A 46 -19.81 -4.30 -16.92
CA ALA A 46 -19.17 -3.56 -15.82
C ALA A 46 -17.65 -3.83 -15.78
N SER A 47 -17.24 -5.06 -16.10
CA SER A 47 -15.81 -5.35 -16.28
C SER A 47 -15.24 -4.69 -17.53
N ARG A 48 -16.01 -4.51 -18.61
CA ARG A 48 -15.53 -3.92 -19.87
C ARG A 48 -15.27 -2.42 -19.79
N TYR A 49 -15.97 -1.70 -18.91
CA TYR A 49 -15.74 -0.26 -18.72
C TYR A 49 -15.04 0.07 -17.40
N GLY A 50 -15.37 -0.63 -16.32
CA GLY A 50 -14.79 -0.36 -15.01
C GLY A 50 -13.33 -0.76 -14.89
N LEU A 51 -12.94 -1.92 -15.46
CA LEU A 51 -11.56 -2.39 -15.37
C LEU A 51 -10.58 -1.48 -16.13
N PRO A 52 -10.87 -1.02 -17.37
CA PRO A 52 -10.01 -0.04 -18.04
C PRO A 52 -9.85 1.27 -17.26
N VAL A 53 -10.91 1.76 -16.62
CA VAL A 53 -10.81 2.97 -15.77
C VAL A 53 -9.89 2.72 -14.59
N VAL A 54 -10.02 1.57 -13.93
CA VAL A 54 -9.14 1.15 -12.83
C VAL A 54 -7.69 1.03 -13.30
N GLU A 55 -7.44 0.46 -14.48
CA GLU A 55 -6.11 0.34 -15.08
C GLU A 55 -5.50 1.70 -15.40
N VAL A 56 -6.30 2.63 -15.95
CA VAL A 56 -5.87 4.02 -16.19
C VAL A 56 -5.50 4.70 -14.88
N ILE A 57 -6.34 4.61 -13.85
CA ILE A 57 -6.03 5.19 -12.54
C ILE A 57 -4.77 4.56 -11.94
N ALA A 58 -4.61 3.24 -12.05
CA ALA A 58 -3.46 2.52 -11.53
C ALA A 58 -2.15 2.79 -12.31
N SER A 59 -2.25 3.30 -13.54
CA SER A 59 -1.08 3.68 -14.35
C SER A 59 -0.37 4.94 -13.83
N PHE A 60 -1.07 5.76 -13.04
CA PHE A 60 -0.45 6.89 -12.38
C PHE A 60 0.46 6.37 -11.27
N PRO A 61 1.75 6.75 -11.25
CA PRO A 61 2.64 6.31 -10.19
C PRO A 61 2.14 6.85 -8.84
N ALA A 62 2.20 6.02 -7.80
CA ALA A 62 1.74 6.39 -6.46
C ALA A 62 2.39 7.71 -5.98
N THR A 63 3.66 7.92 -6.32
CA THR A 63 4.44 9.12 -6.00
C THR A 63 3.87 10.40 -6.60
N ALA A 64 3.17 10.33 -7.74
CA ALA A 64 2.53 11.50 -8.34
C ALA A 64 1.37 12.03 -7.49
N LEU A 65 0.78 11.20 -6.63
CA LEU A 65 -0.31 11.59 -5.73
C LEU A 65 0.20 12.24 -4.43
N PHE A 66 1.50 12.13 -4.11
CA PHE A 66 2.01 12.58 -2.81
C PHE A 66 1.86 14.08 -2.57
N PRO A 67 2.15 14.98 -3.54
CA PRO A 67 1.91 16.40 -3.35
C PRO A 67 0.44 16.70 -3.07
N VAL A 68 -0.49 16.05 -3.78
CA VAL A 68 -1.93 16.23 -3.54
C VAL A 68 -2.30 15.75 -2.13
N ILE A 69 -1.78 14.60 -1.69
CA ILE A 69 -2.04 14.08 -0.35
C ILE A 69 -1.51 15.04 0.73
N ILE A 70 -0.32 15.62 0.55
CA ILE A 70 0.31 16.51 1.53
C ILE A 70 -0.29 17.92 1.53
N PHE A 71 -0.53 18.50 0.36
CA PHE A 71 -0.98 19.90 0.28
C PHE A 71 -2.50 20.05 0.43
N GLU A 72 -3.27 19.11 -0.10
CA GLU A 72 -4.74 19.21 -0.12
C GLU A 72 -5.40 18.41 1.00
N LEU A 73 -4.85 17.23 1.33
CA LEU A 73 -5.51 16.29 2.25
C LEU A 73 -4.97 16.36 3.68
N LEU A 74 -3.72 16.78 3.89
CA LEU A 74 -3.12 16.89 5.22
C LEU A 74 -3.90 17.76 6.22
N PRO A 75 -4.60 18.85 5.83
CA PRO A 75 -5.47 19.58 6.76
C PRO A 75 -6.60 18.73 7.36
N TYR A 76 -6.97 17.63 6.71
CA TYR A 76 -8.05 16.73 7.11
C TYR A 76 -7.55 15.39 7.66
N LEU A 77 -6.24 15.13 7.60
CA LEU A 77 -5.61 13.87 7.99
C LEU A 77 -4.49 14.10 9.01
N THR A 78 -4.28 13.14 9.89
CA THR A 78 -3.04 13.11 10.69
C THR A 78 -1.85 12.79 9.78
N GLY A 79 -0.63 13.16 10.19
CA GLY A 79 0.58 12.77 9.43
C GLY A 79 0.68 11.26 9.21
N GLU A 80 0.32 10.47 10.22
CA GLU A 80 0.21 9.00 10.10
C GLU A 80 -0.85 8.56 9.09
N GLY A 81 -2.02 9.22 9.08
CA GLY A 81 -3.07 8.96 8.10
C GLY A 81 -2.62 9.27 6.67
N ALA A 82 -1.91 10.36 6.46
CA ALA A 82 -1.34 10.73 5.17
C ALA A 82 -0.31 9.70 4.69
N ALA A 83 0.59 9.26 5.58
CA ALA A 83 1.56 8.22 5.26
C ALA A 83 0.87 6.89 4.91
N ILE A 84 -0.08 6.43 5.71
CA ILE A 84 -0.85 5.22 5.42
C ILE A 84 -1.55 5.34 4.06
N LEU A 85 -2.15 6.49 3.74
CA LEU A 85 -2.80 6.71 2.46
C LEU A 85 -1.81 6.63 1.27
N MET A 86 -0.62 7.20 1.41
CA MET A 86 0.44 7.07 0.40
C MET A 86 0.87 5.62 0.22
N LEU A 87 1.10 4.90 1.31
CA LEU A 87 1.44 3.48 1.27
C LEU A 87 0.33 2.65 0.60
N MET A 88 -0.93 2.97 0.87
CA MET A 88 -2.08 2.30 0.25
C MET A 88 -2.12 2.51 -1.26
N THR A 89 -1.84 3.72 -1.77
CA THR A 89 -1.82 3.97 -3.22
C THR A 89 -0.69 3.21 -3.91
N GLY A 90 0.42 2.94 -3.22
CA GLY A 90 1.49 2.08 -3.70
C GLY A 90 1.15 0.59 -3.67
N MET A 91 0.45 0.11 -2.64
CA MET A 91 0.25 -1.33 -2.41
C MET A 91 -1.04 -1.91 -3.01
N MET A 92 -2.11 -1.13 -3.04
CA MET A 92 -3.46 -1.62 -3.36
C MET A 92 -3.55 -2.23 -4.76
N TRP A 93 -2.85 -1.66 -5.75
CA TRP A 93 -2.89 -2.11 -7.14
C TRP A 93 -2.25 -3.49 -7.33
N TYR A 94 -1.11 -3.74 -6.68
CA TYR A 94 -0.45 -5.04 -6.70
C TYR A 94 -1.37 -6.14 -6.17
N LEU A 95 -2.05 -5.88 -5.04
CA LEU A 95 -3.02 -6.79 -4.48
C LEU A 95 -4.22 -7.00 -5.41
N LEU A 96 -4.80 -5.90 -5.91
CA LEU A 96 -6.00 -5.94 -6.74
C LEU A 96 -5.79 -6.79 -8.00
N PHE A 97 -4.74 -6.52 -8.76
CA PHE A 97 -4.51 -7.21 -10.04
C PHE A 97 -4.04 -8.65 -9.87
N ASN A 98 -3.22 -8.95 -8.85
CA ASN A 98 -2.84 -10.33 -8.57
C ASN A 98 -4.05 -11.17 -8.12
N LEU A 99 -4.88 -10.65 -7.21
CA LEU A 99 -6.10 -11.34 -6.77
C LEU A 99 -7.10 -11.49 -7.92
N LEU A 100 -7.29 -10.45 -8.73
CA LEU A 100 -8.18 -10.49 -9.89
C LEU A 100 -7.74 -11.56 -10.90
N SER A 101 -6.44 -11.61 -11.20
CA SER A 101 -5.85 -12.65 -12.06
C SER A 101 -6.05 -14.05 -11.46
N GLY A 102 -5.80 -14.21 -10.16
CA GLY A 102 -6.02 -15.47 -9.45
C GLY A 102 -7.46 -15.95 -9.44
N VAL A 103 -8.44 -15.05 -9.33
CA VAL A 103 -9.86 -15.42 -9.43
C VAL A 103 -10.22 -15.82 -10.88
N ARG A 104 -9.69 -15.11 -11.87
CA ARG A 104 -10.00 -15.34 -13.30
C ARG A 104 -9.34 -16.58 -13.88
N SER A 105 -8.25 -17.07 -13.29
CA SER A 105 -7.59 -18.30 -13.71
C SER A 105 -8.34 -19.57 -13.30
N LEU A 106 -9.32 -19.46 -12.40
CA LEU A 106 -10.13 -20.60 -11.97
C LEU A 106 -11.13 -21.01 -13.06
N PRO A 107 -11.33 -22.33 -13.27
CA PRO A 107 -12.31 -22.80 -14.23
C PRO A 107 -13.74 -22.39 -13.80
N PRO A 108 -14.62 -21.95 -14.72
CA PRO A 108 -15.97 -21.50 -14.40
C PRO A 108 -16.81 -22.59 -13.71
N ASP A 109 -16.57 -23.84 -14.11
CA ASP A 109 -17.20 -25.06 -13.60
C ASP A 109 -16.99 -25.25 -12.09
N LEU A 110 -15.93 -24.68 -11.52
CA LEU A 110 -15.67 -24.77 -10.07
C LEU A 110 -16.81 -24.15 -9.26
N SER A 111 -17.41 -23.08 -9.79
CA SER A 111 -18.54 -22.41 -9.15
C SER A 111 -19.86 -23.18 -9.32
N GLU A 112 -19.99 -23.95 -10.41
CA GLU A 112 -21.17 -24.78 -10.69
C GLU A 112 -21.12 -26.08 -9.88
N ALA A 113 -19.97 -26.76 -9.85
CA ALA A 113 -19.74 -27.94 -9.03
C ALA A 113 -20.02 -27.64 -7.56
N ALA A 114 -19.50 -26.54 -7.02
CA ALA A 114 -19.76 -26.15 -5.64
C ALA A 114 -21.26 -25.93 -5.35
N ARG A 115 -22.02 -25.34 -6.29
CA ARG A 115 -23.48 -25.18 -6.16
C ARG A 115 -24.20 -26.52 -6.19
N SER A 116 -23.78 -27.47 -7.04
CA SER A 116 -24.35 -28.82 -7.11
C SER A 116 -24.15 -29.60 -5.82
N PHE A 117 -23.05 -29.37 -5.09
CA PHE A 117 -22.83 -29.90 -3.74
C PHE A 117 -23.54 -29.10 -2.62
N GLY A 118 -24.42 -28.16 -2.96
CA GLY A 118 -25.21 -27.38 -1.99
C GLY A 118 -24.42 -26.27 -1.28
N ALA A 119 -23.24 -25.87 -1.78
CA ALA A 119 -22.47 -24.82 -1.15
C ALA A 119 -23.13 -23.45 -1.32
N ASN A 120 -23.47 -22.81 -0.20
CA ASN A 120 -23.91 -21.42 -0.19
C ASN A 120 -22.75 -20.45 -0.52
N ARG A 121 -23.08 -19.17 -0.77
CA ARG A 121 -22.09 -18.15 -1.19
C ARG A 121 -20.92 -17.99 -0.20
N GLY A 122 -21.18 -18.06 1.10
CA GLY A 122 -20.16 -17.92 2.14
C GLY A 122 -19.26 -19.15 2.23
N LEU A 123 -19.84 -20.35 2.10
CA LEU A 123 -19.11 -21.61 2.08
C LEU A 123 -18.21 -21.70 0.84
N TYR A 124 -18.73 -21.33 -0.33
CA TYR A 124 -17.95 -21.23 -1.56
C TYR A 124 -16.77 -20.26 -1.40
N LEU A 125 -17.01 -19.06 -0.87
CA LEU A 125 -15.97 -18.07 -0.65
C LEU A 125 -14.85 -18.61 0.25
N ARG A 126 -15.21 -19.17 1.42
CA ARG A 126 -14.24 -19.60 2.44
C ARG A 126 -13.53 -20.90 2.11
N ARG A 127 -14.22 -21.89 1.53
CA ARG A 127 -13.68 -23.25 1.33
C ARG A 127 -13.25 -23.56 -0.09
N VAL A 128 -13.65 -22.76 -1.07
CA VAL A 128 -13.31 -22.99 -2.48
C VAL A 128 -12.50 -21.83 -3.03
N LEU A 129 -13.04 -20.61 -3.00
CA LEU A 129 -12.41 -19.46 -3.65
C LEU A 129 -11.12 -19.01 -2.95
N LEU A 130 -11.17 -18.72 -1.64
CA LEU A 130 -10.02 -18.20 -0.90
C LEU A 130 -8.81 -19.16 -0.92
N PRO A 131 -8.96 -20.48 -0.70
CA PRO A 131 -7.86 -21.41 -0.84
C PRO A 131 -7.31 -21.49 -2.26
N ALA A 132 -8.19 -21.44 -3.28
CA ALA A 132 -7.77 -21.56 -4.68
C ALA A 132 -6.98 -20.33 -5.17
N ILE A 133 -7.31 -19.13 -4.70
CA ILE A 133 -6.58 -17.90 -5.05
C ILE A 133 -5.42 -17.58 -4.11
N PHE A 134 -5.18 -18.39 -3.07
CA PHE A 134 -4.12 -18.16 -2.09
C PHE A 134 -2.73 -17.98 -2.71
N PRO A 135 -2.30 -18.76 -3.73
CA PRO A 135 -1.01 -18.53 -4.38
C PRO A 135 -0.92 -17.14 -5.03
N ALA A 136 -1.99 -16.69 -5.68
CA ALA A 136 -2.05 -15.36 -6.27
C ALA A 136 -2.06 -14.25 -5.21
N PHE A 137 -2.73 -14.47 -4.07
CA PHE A 137 -2.64 -13.58 -2.91
C PHE A 137 -1.20 -13.45 -2.41
N VAL A 138 -0.46 -14.55 -2.26
CA VAL A 138 0.94 -14.52 -1.81
C VAL A 138 1.81 -13.72 -2.77
N THR A 139 1.69 -13.93 -4.08
CA THR A 139 2.40 -13.13 -5.09
C THR A 139 2.04 -11.66 -5.01
N GLY A 140 0.74 -11.34 -4.88
CA GLY A 140 0.25 -9.99 -4.67
C GLY A 140 0.78 -9.36 -3.39
N ALA A 141 0.88 -10.13 -2.32
CA ALA A 141 1.40 -9.65 -1.05
C ALA A 141 2.89 -9.34 -1.14
N ILE A 142 3.71 -10.25 -1.68
CA ILE A 142 5.15 -10.04 -1.84
C ILE A 142 5.43 -8.78 -2.68
N THR A 143 4.72 -8.63 -3.80
CA THR A 143 4.86 -7.45 -4.67
C THR A 143 4.38 -6.16 -3.99
N ALA A 144 3.26 -6.22 -3.26
CA ALA A 144 2.75 -5.09 -2.48
C ALA A 144 3.74 -4.67 -1.39
N PHE A 145 4.27 -5.60 -0.59
CA PHE A 145 5.29 -5.28 0.42
C PHE A 145 6.53 -4.66 -0.22
N GLY A 146 6.98 -5.18 -1.38
CA GLY A 146 8.08 -4.58 -2.14
C GLY A 146 7.83 -3.13 -2.54
N GLY A 147 6.65 -2.82 -3.08
CA GLY A 147 6.24 -1.45 -3.39
C GLY A 147 6.07 -0.58 -2.15
N GLY A 148 5.49 -1.15 -1.09
CA GLY A 148 5.25 -0.48 0.19
C GLY A 148 6.52 0.00 0.87
N TRP A 149 7.61 -0.77 0.82
CA TRP A 149 8.91 -0.34 1.33
C TRP A 149 9.47 0.86 0.56
N ASN A 150 9.29 0.91 -0.77
CA ASN A 150 9.73 2.05 -1.58
C ASN A 150 8.93 3.31 -1.25
N THR A 151 7.62 3.18 -1.13
CA THR A 151 6.73 4.29 -0.74
C THR A 151 6.96 4.76 0.68
N LEU A 152 7.27 3.85 1.61
CA LEU A 152 7.46 4.16 3.03
C LEU A 152 8.57 5.19 3.25
N ILE A 153 9.71 5.05 2.57
CA ILE A 153 10.84 5.99 2.72
C ILE A 153 10.40 7.41 2.39
N VAL A 154 9.64 7.57 1.32
CA VAL A 154 9.13 8.87 0.87
C VAL A 154 7.97 9.37 1.73
N ALA A 155 7.13 8.45 2.21
CA ALA A 155 6.03 8.78 3.12
C ALA A 155 6.54 9.20 4.51
N GLU A 156 7.70 8.72 4.94
CA GLU A 156 8.34 9.14 6.19
C GLU A 156 9.17 10.40 6.03
N TYR A 157 9.64 10.69 4.82
CA TYR A 157 10.45 11.85 4.53
C TYR A 157 10.21 12.36 3.10
N LEU A 158 9.60 13.54 2.99
CA LEU A 158 9.45 14.25 1.72
C LEU A 158 9.75 15.74 1.89
N SER A 159 10.73 16.24 1.14
CA SER A 159 11.01 17.66 1.02
C SER A 159 10.48 18.20 -0.30
N VAL A 160 9.54 19.14 -0.26
CA VAL A 160 9.00 19.83 -1.45
C VAL A 160 9.17 21.33 -1.28
N GLY A 161 10.15 21.89 -1.99
CA GLY A 161 10.47 23.32 -1.92
C GLY A 161 10.95 23.70 -0.52
N SER A 162 10.17 24.52 0.19
CA SER A 162 10.48 24.96 1.56
C SER A 162 9.77 24.16 2.66
N ARG A 163 8.87 23.23 2.31
CA ARG A 163 8.14 22.40 3.28
C ARG A 163 8.75 21.01 3.33
N THR A 164 9.09 20.57 4.54
CA THR A 164 9.60 19.23 4.78
C THR A 164 8.59 18.46 5.61
N PHE A 165 8.06 17.38 5.05
CA PHE A 165 7.24 16.40 5.76
C PHE A 165 8.14 15.33 6.33
N GLN A 166 8.07 15.10 7.65
CA GLN A 166 8.87 14.09 8.34
C GLN A 166 8.02 13.33 9.36
N LEU A 167 8.20 12.02 9.42
CA LEU A 167 7.63 11.13 10.43
C LEU A 167 8.72 10.22 11.01
N PHE A 168 8.53 9.86 12.28
CA PHE A 168 9.46 8.97 12.97
C PHE A 168 9.48 7.57 12.34
N GLY A 169 10.60 7.21 11.73
CA GLY A 169 10.78 5.93 11.06
C GLY A 169 12.16 5.78 10.43
N VAL A 170 12.37 4.64 9.76
CA VAL A 170 13.65 4.31 9.12
C VAL A 170 14.05 5.33 8.07
N GLY A 171 13.08 5.85 7.30
CA GLY A 171 13.32 6.90 6.29
C GLY A 171 13.93 8.16 6.88
N GLN A 172 13.41 8.64 8.01
CA GLN A 172 13.96 9.80 8.71
C GLN A 172 15.41 9.57 9.18
N MET A 173 15.70 8.38 9.73
CA MET A 173 17.05 8.07 10.21
C MET A 173 18.07 7.94 9.08
N ILE A 174 17.64 7.47 7.89
CA ILE A 174 18.49 7.45 6.69
C ILE A 174 18.88 8.87 6.28
N ASP A 175 17.94 9.82 6.30
CA ASP A 175 18.24 11.22 5.96
C ASP A 175 19.21 11.86 6.96
N LEU A 176 19.00 11.64 8.26
CA LEU A 176 19.90 12.12 9.32
C LEU A 176 21.34 11.58 9.14
N GLY A 177 21.48 10.30 8.82
CA GLY A 177 22.80 9.69 8.55
C GLY A 177 23.45 10.18 7.26
N ALA A 178 22.65 10.55 6.25
CA ALA A 178 23.16 11.13 5.01
C ALA A 178 23.75 12.53 5.23
N GLN A 179 23.11 13.36 6.07
CA GLN A 179 23.61 14.69 6.43
C GLN A 179 24.94 14.65 7.20
N GLU A 180 25.16 13.64 8.05
CA GLU A 180 26.41 13.51 8.82
C GLU A 180 27.62 13.11 7.96
N ARG A 181 27.41 12.37 6.85
CA ARG A 181 28.49 11.89 5.97
C ARG A 181 28.81 12.80 4.80
N GLY A 182 27.89 13.66 4.40
CA GLY A 182 28.08 14.57 3.28
C GLY A 182 27.54 15.96 3.62
N GLY A 183 28.43 16.96 3.65
CA GLY A 183 28.06 18.37 3.68
C GLY A 183 27.37 18.84 2.40
N CYS A 184 26.30 18.17 1.97
CA CYS A 184 25.44 18.60 0.87
C CYS A 184 24.23 19.35 1.46
N PRO A 185 24.07 20.66 1.16
CA PRO A 185 23.03 21.48 1.73
C PRO A 185 21.70 21.21 1.00
N CYS A 186 20.95 20.19 1.41
CA CYS A 186 19.63 19.91 0.85
C CYS A 186 18.48 19.96 1.86
N SER A 187 18.76 20.30 3.11
CA SER A 187 17.76 20.39 4.17
C SER A 187 17.77 21.79 4.79
N PRO A 188 16.67 22.56 4.73
CA PRO A 188 16.54 23.69 5.65
C PRO A 188 16.50 23.16 7.09
N PRO A 189 17.00 23.94 8.07
CA PRO A 189 17.07 23.52 9.47
C PRO A 189 15.68 23.11 9.99
N PRO A 190 15.61 22.25 11.02
CA PRO A 190 14.35 21.80 11.58
C PRO A 190 13.58 23.02 12.11
N SER A 191 12.58 23.49 11.36
CA SER A 191 11.60 24.42 11.90
C SER A 191 10.69 23.66 12.84
N SER A 192 10.65 24.14 14.08
CA SER A 192 9.83 23.73 15.22
C SER A 192 8.38 23.30 14.88
N PRO A 193 7.71 22.53 15.76
CA PRO A 193 6.48 21.83 15.44
C PRO A 193 5.29 22.79 15.48
N TRP A 194 4.93 23.37 14.33
CA TRP A 194 3.62 23.95 14.05
C TRP A 194 3.29 23.77 12.58
#